data_AF-A0A946ZZ04-F1
#
_entry.id   AF-A0A946ZZ04-F1
#
_cell.length_a   1.000
_cell.length_b   1.000
_cell.length_c   1.000
_cell.angle_alpha   90.00
_cell.angle_beta   90.00
_cell.angle_gamma   90.00
#
_symmetry.space_group_name_H-M   'P 1'
#
loop_
_entity.id
_entity.type
_entity.pdbx_description
1 polymer ?
#
loop_
_entity_poly.entity_id
_entity_poly.type
_entity_poly.pdbx_seq_one_letter_code
_entity_poly.pdbx_strand_id
1 'polypeptide(L)'
;DDFDPTNDSETVSIANLNCIPRGSDCSAGDGIFYFELGDFLNERIPCTTGYIDFTEGSTDLDRSDGNFTVTVKTNFAEDDVEKFSLWIDFNDNAVFEDDEQLITSQIIPEVNTAFSYDFSIPSDAELGQHLLRIRAGDTSFSGDLNDPCSVMAYGTTHDYSVNIIDSTLDVKDFILNEADLVVVSSGNSQYRAILETSFDEPLRITVYNVLGQKMIENQIVNNGDAYVYELDMSYAAPGVYLVRVGTRDYGKVQRFIVK
;
A
#
# COMPACT_ATOMS: atom_id res chain seq x y z
N ASP A 1 13.90 28.45 -12.12
CA ASP A 1 12.92 28.68 -13.18
C ASP A 1 13.62 28.63 -14.52
N ASP A 2 13.99 27.43 -14.97
CA ASP A 2 14.29 27.24 -16.38
C ASP A 2 12.96 27.10 -17.12
N PHE A 3 12.69 28.06 -18.00
CA PHE A 3 11.51 28.08 -18.87
C PHE A 3 11.68 27.11 -20.06
N ASP A 4 12.27 25.93 -19.82
CA ASP A 4 12.53 24.94 -20.87
C ASP A 4 11.55 23.77 -20.77
N PRO A 5 10.35 23.89 -21.36
CA PRO A 5 9.34 22.83 -21.30
C PRO A 5 9.73 21.56 -22.08
N THR A 6 10.94 21.49 -22.65
CA THR A 6 11.42 20.29 -23.37
C THR A 6 12.08 19.27 -22.44
N ASN A 7 12.38 19.64 -21.20
CA ASN A 7 12.87 18.75 -20.14
C ASN A 7 11.79 18.37 -19.12
N ASP A 8 10.58 18.95 -19.25
CA ASP A 8 9.41 18.56 -18.48
C ASP A 8 9.00 17.15 -18.91
N SER A 9 9.45 16.13 -18.16
CA SER A 9 8.96 14.77 -18.36
C SER A 9 7.56 14.66 -17.75
N GLU A 10 6.53 14.87 -18.56
CA GLU A 10 5.20 14.41 -18.23
C GLU A 10 5.12 12.91 -18.55
N THR A 11 5.30 12.08 -17.54
CA THR A 11 4.92 10.68 -17.60
C THR A 11 3.44 10.58 -17.24
N VAL A 12 2.60 10.34 -18.24
CA VAL A 12 1.26 9.80 -18.01
C VAL A 12 1.41 8.28 -17.95
N SER A 13 1.24 7.69 -16.76
CA SER A 13 0.96 6.27 -16.63
C SER A 13 -0.42 6.03 -17.24
N ILE A 14 -0.45 5.64 -18.51
CA ILE A 14 -1.66 5.09 -19.10
C ILE A 14 -1.77 3.68 -18.53
N ALA A 15 -2.41 3.55 -17.36
CA ALA A 15 -2.98 2.28 -16.94
C ALA A 15 -3.96 1.89 -18.04
N ASN A 16 -3.57 0.94 -18.88
CA ASN A 16 -4.39 0.44 -19.96
C ASN A 16 -5.41 -0.49 -19.33
N LEU A 17 -6.35 0.09 -18.58
CA LEU A 17 -7.34 -0.62 -17.80
C LEU A 17 -8.07 -1.57 -18.74
N ASN A 18 -7.90 -2.87 -18.50
CA ASN A 18 -8.20 -3.90 -19.49
C ASN A 18 -9.70 -3.92 -19.85
N CYS A 19 -10.53 -3.32 -19.00
CA CYS A 19 -11.92 -3.02 -19.29
C CYS A 19 -12.45 -1.79 -18.54
N ILE A 20 -13.06 -0.87 -19.29
CA ILE A 20 -13.85 0.25 -18.76
C ILE A 20 -15.29 0.00 -19.20
N PRO A 21 -16.20 -0.45 -18.31
CA PRO A 21 -17.59 -0.72 -18.65
C PRO A 21 -18.37 0.59 -18.85
N ARG A 22 -18.29 1.14 -20.06
CA ARG A 22 -19.06 2.33 -20.45
C ARG A 22 -20.45 1.91 -20.92
N GLY A 23 -21.47 2.67 -20.52
CA GLY A 23 -22.82 2.54 -21.08
C GLY A 23 -23.91 2.05 -20.14
N SER A 24 -23.64 1.90 -18.85
CA SER A 24 -24.70 1.69 -17.86
C SER A 24 -25.60 2.93 -17.77
N ASP A 25 -26.92 2.73 -17.66
CA ASP A 25 -27.87 3.82 -17.49
C ASP A 25 -28.11 4.10 -16.00
N CYS A 26 -27.77 5.30 -15.54
CA CYS A 26 -28.03 5.73 -14.15
C CYS A 26 -29.19 6.73 -14.05
N SER A 27 -29.94 6.96 -15.14
CA SER A 27 -30.97 8.00 -15.20
C SER A 27 -32.20 7.71 -14.35
N ALA A 28 -32.41 6.44 -13.98
CA ALA A 28 -33.46 6.00 -13.06
C ALA A 28 -33.05 6.09 -11.57
N GLY A 29 -31.79 6.42 -11.28
CA GLY A 29 -31.28 6.55 -9.91
C GLY A 29 -30.46 5.36 -9.43
N ASP A 30 -30.28 4.34 -10.26
CA ASP A 30 -29.43 3.18 -10.03
C ASP A 30 -27.94 3.55 -10.04
N GLY A 31 -27.19 2.91 -9.16
CA GLY A 31 -25.78 3.11 -8.94
C GLY A 31 -25.46 3.94 -7.68
N ILE A 32 -24.21 4.38 -7.59
CA ILE A 32 -23.67 5.08 -6.43
C ILE A 32 -23.72 6.59 -6.65
N PHE A 33 -24.39 7.30 -5.75
CA PHE A 33 -24.51 8.76 -5.77
C PHE A 33 -23.79 9.46 -4.61
N TYR A 34 -23.21 8.67 -3.71
CA TYR A 34 -22.35 9.09 -2.60
C TYR A 34 -21.32 8.00 -2.35
N PHE A 35 -20.06 8.37 -2.15
CA PHE A 35 -18.99 7.44 -1.80
C PHE A 35 -18.11 8.08 -0.74
N GLU A 36 -17.79 7.33 0.31
CA GLU A 36 -16.85 7.72 1.34
C GLU A 36 -16.01 6.51 1.73
N LEU A 37 -14.69 6.71 1.77
CA LEU A 37 -13.70 5.74 2.25
C LEU A 37 -12.53 6.51 2.85
N GLY A 38 -12.25 6.26 4.13
CA GLY A 38 -11.21 7.02 4.85
C GLY A 38 -11.47 8.53 4.79
N ASP A 39 -10.48 9.28 4.34
CA ASP A 39 -10.56 10.73 4.14
C ASP A 39 -11.13 11.15 2.78
N PHE A 40 -11.39 10.19 1.88
CA PHE A 40 -11.95 10.47 0.57
C PHE A 40 -13.48 10.53 0.64
N LEU A 41 -14.06 11.67 0.26
CA LEU A 41 -15.50 11.92 0.30
C LEU A 41 -16.01 12.52 -1.01
N ASN A 42 -16.92 11.81 -1.68
CA ASN A 42 -17.70 12.29 -2.81
C ASN A 42 -19.19 12.34 -2.43
N GLU A 43 -19.66 13.51 -2.00
CA GLU A 43 -21.04 13.67 -1.51
C GLU A 43 -22.11 13.68 -2.62
N ARG A 44 -21.69 13.97 -3.86
CA ARG A 44 -22.57 14.17 -5.02
C ARG A 44 -21.91 13.68 -6.29
N ILE A 45 -22.22 12.44 -6.65
CA ILE A 45 -21.74 11.85 -7.91
C ILE A 45 -22.81 12.07 -9.00
N PRO A 46 -22.48 12.73 -10.12
CA PRO A 46 -23.45 12.98 -11.19
C PRO A 46 -23.70 11.71 -12.00
N CYS A 47 -24.93 11.51 -12.46
CA CYS A 47 -25.19 10.51 -13.49
C CYS A 47 -24.71 11.02 -14.87
N THR A 48 -23.81 10.28 -15.52
CA THR A 48 -23.26 10.62 -16.84
C THR A 48 -23.40 9.47 -17.83
N THR A 49 -22.35 8.69 -18.06
CA THR A 49 -22.28 7.58 -19.03
C THR A 49 -22.26 6.20 -18.37
N GLY A 50 -22.61 6.16 -17.08
CA GLY A 50 -22.47 4.97 -16.24
C GLY A 50 -21.04 4.71 -15.76
N TYR A 51 -20.04 5.41 -16.27
CA TYR A 51 -18.65 5.33 -15.80
C TYR A 51 -18.10 6.72 -15.45
N ILE A 52 -17.41 6.84 -14.31
CA ILE A 52 -16.65 8.04 -13.92
C ILE A 52 -15.31 7.64 -13.33
N ASP A 53 -14.27 8.38 -13.70
CA ASP A 53 -12.92 8.24 -13.19
C ASP A 53 -12.65 9.29 -12.09
N PHE A 54 -12.31 8.84 -10.89
CA PHE A 54 -11.96 9.64 -9.72
C PHE A 54 -10.53 9.36 -9.23
N THR A 55 -9.66 8.81 -10.09
CA THR A 55 -8.27 8.44 -9.73
C THR A 55 -7.37 9.63 -9.38
N GLU A 56 -7.80 10.87 -9.65
CA GLU A 56 -7.07 12.09 -9.24
C GLU A 56 -6.98 12.27 -7.72
N GLY A 57 -7.89 11.70 -6.94
CA GLY A 57 -7.81 11.71 -5.47
C GLY A 57 -7.55 10.33 -4.90
N SER A 58 -7.00 10.30 -3.68
CA SER A 58 -6.60 9.07 -2.98
C SER A 58 -6.91 9.14 -1.49
N THR A 59 -6.99 7.99 -0.85
CA THR A 59 -7.00 7.85 0.61
C THR A 59 -6.01 6.78 1.04
N ASP A 60 -5.51 6.88 2.26
CA ASP A 60 -4.57 5.90 2.82
C ASP A 60 -5.33 4.76 3.50
N LEU A 61 -4.96 3.52 3.18
CA LEU A 61 -5.44 2.31 3.86
C LEU A 61 -4.24 1.64 4.53
N ASP A 62 -4.24 1.62 5.87
CA ASP A 62 -3.17 0.99 6.64
C ASP A 62 -3.39 -0.52 6.76
N ARG A 63 -2.60 -1.31 6.02
CA ARG A 63 -2.70 -2.78 6.05
C ARG A 63 -2.41 -3.39 7.42
N SER A 64 -1.85 -2.63 8.36
CA SER A 64 -1.68 -3.07 9.74
C SER A 64 -2.97 -3.03 10.58
N ASP A 65 -3.93 -2.18 10.22
CA ASP A 65 -5.30 -2.20 10.78
C ASP A 65 -6.12 -3.34 10.14
N GLY A 66 -5.95 -3.50 8.81
CA GLY A 66 -6.48 -4.61 8.01
C GLY A 66 -7.99 -4.60 7.79
N ASN A 67 -8.77 -3.77 8.50
CA ASN A 67 -10.22 -3.66 8.37
C ASN A 67 -10.64 -2.21 8.13
N PHE A 68 -11.53 -2.02 7.17
CA PHE A 68 -11.99 -0.71 6.73
C PHE A 68 -13.49 -0.72 6.51
N THR A 69 -14.06 0.48 6.42
CA THR A 69 -15.47 0.68 6.17
C THR A 69 -15.63 1.61 4.98
N VAL A 70 -16.42 1.18 3.99
CA VAL A 70 -16.87 2.03 2.88
C VAL A 70 -18.32 2.44 3.09
N THR A 71 -18.64 3.70 2.85
CA THR A 71 -20.01 4.21 2.94
C THR A 71 -20.52 4.60 1.56
N VAL A 72 -21.69 4.08 1.19
CA VAL A 72 -22.32 4.33 -0.12
C VAL A 72 -23.78 4.75 0.02
N LYS A 73 -24.29 5.46 -0.98
CA LYS A 73 -25.71 5.81 -1.12
C LYS A 73 -26.14 5.65 -2.57
N THR A 74 -27.34 5.15 -2.77
CA THR A 74 -28.03 5.07 -4.07
C THR A 74 -29.24 6.01 -4.10
N ASN A 75 -29.77 6.28 -5.29
CA ASN A 75 -31.05 6.94 -5.48
C ASN A 75 -32.17 5.95 -5.89
N PHE A 76 -31.87 4.66 -6.05
CA PHE A 76 -32.80 3.57 -6.35
C PHE A 76 -32.54 2.37 -5.43
N ALA A 77 -33.58 1.83 -4.78
CA ALA A 77 -33.44 0.73 -3.82
C ALA A 77 -34.79 -0.01 -3.65
N GLU A 78 -35.29 -0.60 -4.72
CA GLU A 78 -36.50 -1.43 -4.67
C GLU A 78 -36.14 -2.91 -4.53
N ASP A 79 -36.98 -3.68 -3.83
CA ASP A 79 -36.94 -5.15 -3.75
C ASP A 79 -35.55 -5.81 -3.51
N ASP A 80 -34.64 -5.11 -2.82
CA ASP A 80 -33.26 -5.54 -2.58
C ASP A 80 -32.45 -5.84 -3.87
N VAL A 81 -32.84 -5.25 -5.01
CA VAL A 81 -32.21 -5.54 -6.31
C VAL A 81 -31.01 -4.63 -6.60
N GLU A 82 -30.98 -3.44 -5.99
CA GLU A 82 -29.84 -2.53 -6.03
C GLU A 82 -28.72 -3.05 -5.15
N LYS A 83 -27.61 -3.42 -5.78
CA LYS A 83 -26.45 -3.98 -5.10
C LYS A 83 -25.16 -3.35 -5.59
N PHE A 84 -24.09 -3.53 -4.83
CA PHE A 84 -22.76 -3.10 -5.22
C PHE A 84 -21.67 -4.12 -4.92
N SER A 85 -20.56 -4.00 -5.64
CA SER A 85 -19.33 -4.76 -5.48
C SER A 85 -18.12 -3.82 -5.53
N LEU A 86 -17.05 -4.18 -4.84
CA LEU A 86 -15.83 -3.38 -4.73
C LEU A 86 -14.59 -4.27 -4.89
N TRP A 87 -13.59 -3.76 -5.61
CA TRP A 87 -12.29 -4.41 -5.83
C TRP A 87 -11.14 -3.42 -5.59
N ILE A 88 -9.97 -3.95 -5.25
CA ILE A 88 -8.69 -3.24 -5.31
C ILE A 88 -7.71 -4.11 -6.11
N ASP A 89 -7.18 -3.58 -7.22
CA ASP A 89 -6.10 -4.20 -8.00
C ASP A 89 -4.79 -4.08 -7.20
N PHE A 90 -4.49 -5.09 -6.38
CA PHE A 90 -3.36 -5.06 -5.44
C PHE A 90 -2.03 -5.36 -6.13
N ASN A 91 -2.07 -6.01 -7.30
CA ASN A 91 -0.88 -6.41 -8.03
C ASN A 91 -0.57 -5.49 -9.23
N ASP A 92 -1.36 -4.43 -9.40
CA ASP A 92 -1.26 -3.38 -10.42
C ASP A 92 -1.17 -3.92 -11.86
N ASN A 93 -1.82 -5.05 -12.13
CA ASN A 93 -1.78 -5.69 -13.44
C ASN A 93 -2.90 -5.19 -14.38
N ALA A 94 -3.76 -4.28 -13.89
CA ALA A 94 -4.90 -3.69 -14.57
C ALA A 94 -6.05 -4.68 -14.89
N VAL A 95 -6.14 -5.78 -14.14
CA VAL A 95 -7.20 -6.79 -14.18
C VAL A 95 -7.67 -7.04 -12.77
N PHE A 96 -8.96 -6.81 -12.50
CA PHE A 96 -9.54 -7.15 -11.21
C PHE A 96 -9.83 -8.65 -11.12
N GLU A 97 -9.12 -9.33 -10.23
CA GLU A 97 -9.26 -10.77 -10.01
C GLU A 97 -10.27 -11.13 -8.91
N ASP A 98 -10.60 -12.42 -8.81
CA ASP A 98 -11.58 -12.91 -7.84
C ASP A 98 -11.11 -12.72 -6.39
N ASP A 99 -9.80 -12.83 -6.13
CA ASP A 99 -9.18 -12.60 -4.82
C ASP A 99 -8.98 -11.11 -4.49
N GLU A 100 -9.18 -10.24 -5.47
CA GLU A 100 -9.16 -8.78 -5.32
C GLU A 100 -10.56 -8.20 -5.08
N GLN A 101 -11.61 -9.02 -5.17
CA GLN A 101 -12.98 -8.62 -4.84
C GLN A 101 -13.20 -8.60 -3.33
N LEU A 102 -13.29 -7.39 -2.78
CA LEU A 102 -13.42 -7.16 -1.33
C LEU A 102 -14.87 -7.12 -0.86
N ILE A 103 -15.78 -6.71 -1.73
CA ILE A 103 -17.23 -6.71 -1.48
C ILE A 103 -17.94 -7.33 -2.69
N THR A 104 -18.81 -8.30 -2.42
CA THR A 104 -19.56 -9.04 -3.44
C THR A 104 -21.06 -8.81 -3.27
N SER A 105 -21.68 -8.07 -4.20
CA SER A 105 -23.13 -7.93 -4.37
C SER A 105 -23.90 -7.60 -3.07
N GLN A 106 -23.40 -6.65 -2.28
CA GLN A 106 -24.08 -6.18 -1.08
C GLN A 106 -25.26 -5.28 -1.45
N ILE A 107 -26.40 -5.47 -0.77
CA ILE A 107 -27.63 -4.71 -1.00
C ILE A 107 -27.49 -3.30 -0.46
N ILE A 108 -27.92 -2.28 -1.22
CA ILE A 108 -28.13 -0.93 -0.69
C ILE A 108 -29.64 -0.77 -0.42
N PRO A 109 -30.09 -0.83 0.85
CA PRO A 109 -31.48 -1.16 1.14
C PRO A 109 -32.46 0.02 1.05
N GLU A 110 -31.99 1.26 1.06
CA GLU A 110 -32.85 2.44 1.01
C GLU A 110 -32.29 3.55 0.13
N VAL A 111 -33.19 4.23 -0.59
CA VAL A 111 -32.85 5.40 -1.40
C VAL A 111 -32.47 6.58 -0.51
N ASN A 112 -31.50 7.37 -0.95
CA ASN A 112 -31.08 8.61 -0.27
C ASN A 112 -30.57 8.44 1.18
N THR A 113 -30.33 7.21 1.64
CA THR A 113 -29.72 6.90 2.94
C THR A 113 -28.33 6.31 2.73
N ALA A 114 -27.34 6.81 3.48
CA ALA A 114 -25.97 6.30 3.43
C ALA A 114 -25.85 5.04 4.30
N PHE A 115 -25.25 3.99 3.75
CA PHE A 115 -24.98 2.72 4.44
C PHE A 115 -23.51 2.38 4.39
N SER A 116 -23.01 1.85 5.50
CA SER A 116 -21.60 1.50 5.69
C SER A 116 -21.41 -0.02 5.65
N TYR A 117 -20.35 -0.46 4.97
CA TYR A 117 -20.02 -1.87 4.78
C TYR A 117 -18.55 -2.08 5.11
N ASP A 118 -18.28 -3.11 5.89
CA ASP A 118 -16.92 -3.46 6.28
C ASP A 118 -16.28 -4.37 5.23
N PHE A 119 -14.98 -4.18 5.03
CA PHE A 119 -14.14 -5.03 4.22
C PHE A 119 -12.74 -5.10 4.82
N SER A 120 -11.96 -6.09 4.42
CA SER A 120 -10.58 -6.27 4.87
C SER A 120 -9.61 -6.32 3.71
N ILE A 121 -8.40 -5.81 3.89
CA ILE A 121 -7.31 -5.96 2.91
C ILE A 121 -6.26 -6.96 3.44
N PRO A 122 -5.50 -7.63 2.56
CA PRO A 122 -4.40 -8.51 2.98
C PRO A 122 -3.33 -7.75 3.77
N SER A 123 -2.80 -8.36 4.84
CA SER A 123 -1.70 -7.78 5.63
C SER A 123 -0.39 -7.66 4.86
N ASP A 124 -0.27 -8.38 3.76
CA ASP A 124 0.87 -8.40 2.83
C ASP A 124 0.57 -7.70 1.50
N ALA A 125 -0.57 -6.98 1.39
CA ALA A 125 -0.86 -6.13 0.24
C ALA A 125 0.32 -5.20 -0.06
N GLU A 126 0.70 -5.06 -1.33
CA GLU A 126 1.84 -4.24 -1.72
C GLU A 126 1.64 -2.78 -1.26
N LEU A 127 2.74 -2.09 -0.96
CA LEU A 127 2.68 -0.70 -0.50
C LEU A 127 2.67 0.23 -1.70
N GLY A 128 1.92 1.33 -1.59
CA GLY A 128 1.83 2.35 -2.64
C GLY A 128 0.42 2.51 -3.19
N GLN A 129 0.33 3.18 -4.34
CA GLN A 129 -0.96 3.52 -4.95
C GLN A 129 -1.49 2.37 -5.81
N HIS A 130 -2.74 1.98 -5.56
CA HIS A 130 -3.48 0.94 -6.25
C HIS A 130 -4.81 1.47 -6.80
N LEU A 131 -5.36 0.78 -7.80
CA LEU A 131 -6.66 1.12 -8.38
C LEU A 131 -7.79 0.43 -7.60
N LEU A 132 -8.75 1.22 -7.12
CA LEU A 132 -9.99 0.74 -6.53
C LEU A 132 -11.12 0.91 -7.54
N ARG A 133 -11.94 -0.13 -7.74
CA ARG A 133 -13.17 -0.05 -8.53
C ARG A 133 -14.37 -0.37 -7.65
N ILE A 134 -15.42 0.43 -7.79
CA ILE A 134 -16.73 0.15 -7.21
C ILE A 134 -17.80 0.17 -8.31
N ARG A 135 -18.66 -0.86 -8.30
CA ARG A 135 -19.77 -1.00 -9.25
C ARG A 135 -21.06 -1.19 -8.48
N ALA A 136 -22.12 -0.57 -8.95
CA ALA A 136 -23.46 -0.74 -8.39
C ALA A 136 -24.53 -0.73 -9.47
N GLY A 137 -25.65 -1.40 -9.24
CA GLY A 137 -26.80 -1.37 -10.13
C GLY A 137 -27.85 -2.44 -9.85
N ASP A 138 -28.94 -2.38 -10.61
CA ASP A 138 -30.07 -3.30 -10.50
C ASP A 138 -29.73 -4.68 -11.07
N THR A 139 -29.71 -5.67 -10.18
CA THR A 139 -29.38 -7.06 -10.49
C THR A 139 -30.52 -7.87 -11.13
N SER A 140 -31.67 -7.25 -11.39
CA SER A 140 -32.82 -7.84 -12.10
C SER A 140 -32.71 -7.76 -13.62
N PHE A 141 -31.82 -6.91 -14.12
CA PHE A 141 -31.63 -6.68 -15.56
C PHE A 141 -30.30 -7.27 -16.07
N SER A 142 -29.99 -7.05 -17.34
CA SER A 142 -28.78 -7.59 -17.95
C SER A 142 -27.52 -6.93 -17.40
N GLY A 143 -26.45 -7.73 -17.30
CA GLY A 143 -25.16 -7.30 -16.78
C GLY A 143 -24.80 -8.14 -15.55
N ASP A 144 -23.53 -8.50 -15.44
CA ASP A 144 -23.01 -9.17 -14.25
C ASP A 144 -22.35 -8.14 -13.33
N LEU A 145 -22.92 -7.96 -12.14
CA LEU A 145 -22.40 -7.05 -11.12
C LEU A 145 -21.05 -7.52 -10.57
N ASN A 146 -20.70 -8.80 -10.67
CA ASN A 146 -19.42 -9.32 -10.20
C ASN A 146 -18.37 -9.48 -11.30
N ASP A 147 -18.72 -9.27 -12.57
CA ASP A 147 -17.75 -9.13 -13.65
C ASP A 147 -17.32 -7.65 -13.77
N PRO A 148 -16.10 -7.27 -13.36
CA PRO A 148 -15.63 -5.88 -13.33
C PRO A 148 -15.66 -5.19 -14.71
N CYS A 149 -15.75 -5.97 -15.80
CA CYS A 149 -15.78 -5.51 -17.17
C CYS A 149 -17.20 -5.46 -17.77
N SER A 150 -18.19 -6.07 -17.12
CA SER A 150 -19.56 -6.11 -17.64
C SER A 150 -20.22 -4.74 -17.56
N VAL A 151 -21.06 -4.42 -18.54
CA VAL A 151 -21.93 -3.23 -18.51
C VAL A 151 -23.25 -3.63 -17.88
N MET A 152 -23.66 -2.91 -16.83
CA MET A 152 -24.99 -3.09 -16.23
C MET A 152 -26.04 -2.40 -17.10
N ALA A 153 -27.25 -2.94 -17.17
CA ALA A 153 -28.36 -2.22 -17.82
C ALA A 153 -28.65 -0.90 -17.09
N TYR A 154 -28.75 -0.98 -15.77
CA TYR A 154 -28.94 0.16 -14.89
C TYR A 154 -27.87 0.15 -13.79
N GLY A 155 -27.18 1.28 -13.59
CA GLY A 155 -26.13 1.38 -12.58
C GLY A 155 -24.96 2.29 -12.94
N THR A 156 -23.89 2.20 -12.13
CA THR A 156 -22.67 3.00 -12.26
C THR A 156 -21.41 2.16 -11.98
N THR A 157 -20.29 2.57 -12.57
CA THR A 157 -18.93 2.12 -12.27
C THR A 157 -18.07 3.33 -11.96
N HIS A 158 -17.36 3.31 -10.85
CA HIS A 158 -16.43 4.38 -10.46
C HIS A 158 -15.07 3.79 -10.11
N ASP A 159 -14.03 4.43 -10.61
CA ASP A 159 -12.64 4.08 -10.32
C ASP A 159 -12.01 5.16 -9.45
N TYR A 160 -11.28 4.76 -8.42
CA TYR A 160 -10.61 5.62 -7.43
C TYR A 160 -9.17 5.16 -7.25
N SER A 161 -8.32 6.03 -6.71
CA SER A 161 -7.01 5.62 -6.21
C SER A 161 -7.07 5.36 -4.71
N VAL A 162 -6.36 4.35 -4.24
CA VAL A 162 -6.08 4.12 -2.80
C VAL A 162 -4.60 3.94 -2.61
N ASN A 163 -4.06 4.37 -1.46
CA ASN A 163 -2.66 4.22 -1.14
C ASN A 163 -2.51 3.29 0.06
N ILE A 164 -1.92 2.11 -0.16
CA ILE A 164 -1.68 1.14 0.91
C ILE A 164 -0.41 1.53 1.66
N ILE A 165 -0.56 1.72 2.98
CA ILE A 165 0.52 2.06 3.90
C ILE A 165 0.67 1.00 4.98
N ASP A 166 1.75 1.08 5.75
CA ASP A 166 2.00 0.23 6.91
C ASP A 166 2.64 1.07 8.01
N SER A 167 1.83 1.53 8.97
CA SER A 167 2.33 2.37 10.07
C SER A 167 3.22 1.60 11.05
N THR A 168 3.19 0.27 11.05
CA THR A 168 4.10 -0.51 11.90
C THR A 168 5.54 -0.39 11.44
N LEU A 169 5.78 -0.20 10.14
CA LEU A 169 7.12 0.09 9.61
C LEU A 169 7.66 1.42 10.14
N ASP A 170 6.83 2.45 10.24
CA ASP A 170 7.24 3.77 10.74
C ASP A 170 7.61 3.73 12.23
N VAL A 171 6.81 3.03 13.05
CA VAL A 171 7.13 2.81 14.48
C VAL A 171 8.43 2.01 14.64
N LYS A 172 8.64 1.00 13.81
CA LYS A 172 9.85 0.17 13.79
C LYS A 172 11.10 0.95 13.42
N ASP A 173 11.01 1.80 12.41
CA ASP A 173 12.10 2.67 11.97
C ASP A 173 12.46 3.70 13.04
N PHE A 174 11.48 4.22 13.78
CA PHE A 174 11.73 5.08 14.93
C PHE A 174 12.55 4.37 16.02
N ILE A 175 12.19 3.12 16.37
CA ILE A 175 12.93 2.32 17.36
C ILE A 175 14.38 2.07 16.92
N LEU A 176 14.60 1.79 15.63
CA LEU A 176 15.95 1.63 15.08
C LEU A 176 16.70 2.97 14.99
N ASN A 177 16.00 4.09 14.85
CA ASN A 177 16.61 5.43 14.88
C ASN A 177 17.05 5.84 16.30
N GLU A 178 16.36 5.41 17.34
CA GLU A 178 16.81 5.67 18.71
C GLU A 178 17.86 4.66 19.19
N ALA A 179 18.08 3.58 18.43
CA ALA A 179 19.05 2.54 18.78
C ALA A 179 20.51 3.04 18.74
N ASP A 180 21.29 2.64 19.74
CA ASP A 180 22.72 2.96 19.83
C ASP A 180 23.56 1.80 19.29
N LEU A 181 24.31 2.07 18.21
CA LEU A 181 25.25 1.13 17.61
C LEU A 181 26.68 1.44 18.05
N VAL A 182 27.27 0.52 18.83
CA VAL A 182 28.65 0.64 19.29
C VAL A 182 29.51 -0.49 18.72
N VAL A 183 30.73 -0.16 18.33
CA VAL A 183 31.75 -1.14 17.94
C VAL A 183 32.88 -1.12 18.95
N VAL A 184 33.09 -2.23 19.64
CA VAL A 184 34.13 -2.39 20.66
C VAL A 184 35.25 -3.26 20.11
N SER A 185 36.50 -2.87 20.32
CA SER A 185 37.65 -3.72 19.96
C SER A 185 37.98 -4.68 21.09
N SER A 186 38.14 -5.96 20.75
CA SER A 186 38.55 -7.03 21.68
C SER A 186 40.06 -7.34 21.57
N GLY A 187 40.80 -6.61 20.73
CA GLY A 187 42.20 -6.90 20.39
C GLY A 187 42.35 -7.96 19.30
N ASN A 188 43.58 -8.13 18.77
CA ASN A 188 43.90 -9.10 17.71
C ASN A 188 42.97 -9.01 16.47
N SER A 189 42.64 -7.79 16.06
CA SER A 189 41.71 -7.52 14.94
C SER A 189 40.30 -8.13 15.12
N GLN A 190 39.92 -8.47 16.36
CA GLN A 190 38.55 -8.86 16.71
C GLN A 190 37.79 -7.65 17.23
N TYR A 191 36.54 -7.53 16.79
CA TYR A 191 35.63 -6.47 17.17
C TYR A 191 34.26 -7.06 17.49
N ARG A 192 33.47 -6.32 18.26
CA ARG A 192 32.08 -6.66 18.55
C ARG A 192 31.19 -5.49 18.23
N ALA A 193 30.24 -5.69 17.33
CA ALA A 193 29.16 -4.74 17.06
C ALA A 193 28.00 -5.06 18.00
N ILE A 194 27.53 -4.05 18.72
CA ILE A 194 26.43 -4.14 19.69
C ILE A 194 25.41 -3.06 19.31
N LEU A 195 24.19 -3.46 19.00
CA LEU A 195 23.05 -2.56 18.81
C LEU A 195 22.07 -2.79 19.97
N GLU A 196 21.98 -1.83 20.88
CA GLU A 196 21.02 -1.84 21.99
C GLU A 196 19.69 -1.26 21.50
N THR A 197 18.63 -2.07 21.52
CA THR A 197 17.31 -1.69 21.01
C THR A 197 16.24 -2.66 21.48
N SER A 198 15.00 -2.18 21.63
CA SER A 198 13.82 -3.02 21.85
C SER A 198 13.30 -3.67 20.56
N PHE A 199 13.91 -3.41 19.40
CA PHE A 199 13.57 -4.05 18.13
C PHE A 199 13.81 -5.57 18.19
N ASP A 200 12.84 -6.37 17.78
CA ASP A 200 12.81 -7.82 18.01
C ASP A 200 12.78 -8.68 16.74
N GLU A 201 12.83 -8.07 15.55
CA GLU A 201 12.88 -8.78 14.27
C GLU A 201 14.31 -8.98 13.73
N PRO A 202 14.59 -10.03 12.93
CA PRO A 202 15.92 -10.23 12.37
C PRO A 202 16.44 -9.03 11.57
N LEU A 203 17.65 -8.58 11.88
CA LEU A 203 18.32 -7.47 11.20
C LEU A 203 19.45 -7.97 10.31
N ARG A 204 19.96 -7.10 9.45
CA ARG A 204 21.16 -7.37 8.65
C ARG A 204 22.32 -6.53 9.14
N ILE A 205 23.45 -7.19 9.41
CA ILE A 205 24.73 -6.52 9.59
C ILE A 205 25.52 -6.53 8.30
N THR A 206 26.13 -5.41 7.95
CA THR A 206 26.97 -5.27 6.76
C THR A 206 28.23 -4.47 7.08
N VAL A 207 29.39 -4.91 6.63
CA VAL A 207 30.65 -4.16 6.79
C VAL A 207 31.16 -3.71 5.43
N TYR A 208 31.54 -2.44 5.34
CA TYR A 208 32.10 -1.82 4.16
C TYR A 208 33.47 -1.23 4.45
N ASN A 209 34.36 -1.28 3.45
CA ASN A 209 35.56 -0.43 3.45
C ASN A 209 35.24 0.98 2.92
N VAL A 210 36.21 1.89 2.98
CA VAL A 210 36.04 3.28 2.50
C VAL A 210 35.79 3.42 1.00
N LEU A 211 36.03 2.38 0.20
CA LEU A 211 35.71 2.35 -1.22
C LEU A 211 34.27 1.87 -1.48
N GLY A 212 33.50 1.59 -0.44
CA GLY A 212 32.13 1.06 -0.54
C GLY A 212 32.07 -0.44 -0.86
N GLN A 213 33.20 -1.16 -0.84
CA GLN A 213 33.18 -2.60 -1.07
C GLN A 213 32.61 -3.31 0.16
N LYS A 214 31.57 -4.13 -0.08
CA LYS A 214 30.95 -4.97 0.94
C LYS A 214 31.88 -6.13 1.29
N MET A 215 32.23 -6.25 2.56
CA MET A 215 33.13 -7.28 3.07
C MET A 215 32.41 -8.38 3.84
N ILE A 216 31.37 -8.02 4.59
CA ILE A 216 30.57 -8.94 5.42
C ILE A 216 29.10 -8.60 5.20
N GLU A 217 28.25 -9.60 5.10
CA GLU A 217 26.79 -9.48 5.13
C GLU A 217 26.20 -10.70 5.83
N ASN A 218 25.53 -10.51 6.95
CA ASN A 218 24.88 -11.59 7.69
C ASN A 218 23.57 -11.13 8.31
N GLN A 219 22.66 -12.08 8.51
CA GLN A 219 21.48 -11.87 9.33
C GLN A 219 21.83 -12.06 10.81
N ILE A 220 21.29 -11.21 11.67
CA ILE A 220 21.47 -11.24 13.11
C ILE A 220 20.11 -11.21 13.80
N VAL A 221 20.01 -11.85 14.96
CA VAL A 221 18.79 -11.92 15.77
C VAL A 221 19.05 -11.35 17.16
N ASN A 222 18.04 -10.73 17.77
CA ASN A 222 18.15 -10.22 19.13
C ASN A 222 18.08 -11.38 20.12
N ASN A 223 19.03 -11.45 21.05
CA ASN A 223 19.06 -12.51 22.07
C ASN A 223 18.38 -12.10 23.39
N GLY A 224 17.66 -10.97 23.42
CA GLY A 224 16.81 -10.55 24.54
C GLY A 224 17.07 -9.11 25.02
N ASP A 225 18.27 -8.58 24.79
CA ASP A 225 18.67 -7.23 25.23
C ASP A 225 19.33 -6.39 24.11
N ALA A 226 20.01 -7.03 23.16
CA ALA A 226 20.74 -6.36 22.09
C ALA A 226 21.04 -7.31 20.91
N TYR A 227 21.28 -6.74 19.74
CA TYR A 227 21.93 -7.46 18.65
C TYR A 227 23.44 -7.43 18.85
N VAL A 228 24.06 -8.60 18.87
CA VAL A 228 25.51 -8.73 19.05
C VAL A 228 26.09 -9.53 17.90
N TYR A 229 27.12 -8.99 17.26
CA TYR A 229 27.84 -9.68 16.20
C TYR A 229 29.36 -9.55 16.39
N GLU A 230 30.03 -10.70 16.40
CA GLU A 230 31.50 -10.79 16.48
C GLU A 230 32.10 -10.64 15.07
N LEU A 231 32.98 -9.65 14.92
CA LEU A 231 33.63 -9.25 13.68
C LEU A 231 35.11 -9.66 13.74
N ASP A 232 35.45 -10.71 13.00
CA ASP A 232 36.84 -11.06 12.71
C ASP A 232 37.34 -10.23 11.53
N MET A 233 38.25 -9.29 11.79
CA MET A 233 38.85 -8.42 10.77
C MET A 233 40.34 -8.76 10.53
N SER A 234 40.78 -9.98 10.88
CA SER A 234 42.18 -10.41 10.72
C SER A 234 42.68 -10.41 9.28
N TYR A 235 41.77 -10.54 8.31
CA TYR A 235 42.06 -10.50 6.87
C TYR A 235 42.01 -9.08 6.28
N ALA A 236 41.53 -8.09 7.05
CA ALA A 236 41.32 -6.74 6.58
C ALA A 236 42.60 -5.90 6.73
N ALA A 237 42.89 -5.04 5.75
CA ALA A 237 44.00 -4.10 5.87
C ALA A 237 43.73 -3.05 6.97
N PRO A 238 44.76 -2.54 7.68
CA PRO A 238 44.57 -1.45 8.63
C PRO A 238 43.93 -0.24 7.96
N GLY A 239 42.90 0.33 8.58
CA GLY A 239 42.12 1.39 7.97
C GLY A 239 40.76 1.62 8.62
N VAL A 240 39.98 2.49 7.99
CA VAL A 240 38.63 2.85 8.42
C VAL A 240 37.62 1.93 7.75
N TYR A 241 36.65 1.48 8.54
CA TYR A 241 35.54 0.66 8.08
C TYR A 241 34.23 1.19 8.64
N LEU A 242 33.14 0.90 7.92
CA LEU A 242 31.78 1.22 8.33
C LEU A 242 31.04 -0.09 8.58
N VAL A 243 30.42 -0.22 9.74
CA VAL A 243 29.43 -1.26 9.99
C VAL A 243 28.04 -0.64 9.92
N ARG A 244 27.13 -1.28 9.20
CA ARG A 244 25.71 -0.95 9.17
C ARG A 244 24.92 -2.08 9.82
N VAL A 245 23.98 -1.77 10.69
CA VAL A 245 23.00 -2.72 11.24
C VAL A 245 21.59 -2.16 11.00
N GLY A 246 20.71 -2.92 10.34
CA GLY A 246 19.34 -2.49 10.09
C GLY A 246 18.59 -3.33 9.06
N THR A 247 17.41 -2.86 8.65
CA THR A 247 16.58 -3.42 7.57
C THR A 247 17.13 -3.03 6.19
N ARG A 248 16.38 -3.27 5.12
CA ARG A 248 16.75 -2.86 3.77
C ARG A 248 16.76 -1.33 3.65
N ASP A 249 15.77 -0.69 4.23
CA ASP A 249 15.49 0.73 4.03
C ASP A 249 16.08 1.58 5.16
N TYR A 250 16.11 1.06 6.39
CA TYR A 250 16.60 1.77 7.57
C TYR A 250 17.79 1.08 8.24
N GLY A 251 18.71 1.82 8.85
CA GLY A 251 19.79 1.23 9.65
C GLY A 251 20.82 2.21 10.24
N LYS A 252 21.42 1.81 11.36
CA LYS A 252 22.48 2.55 12.03
C LYS A 252 23.83 2.23 11.42
N VAL A 253 24.66 3.26 11.26
CA VAL A 253 26.01 3.12 10.74
C VAL A 253 27.01 3.60 11.77
N GLN A 254 28.00 2.78 12.09
CA GLN A 254 29.09 3.12 12.98
C GLN A 254 30.43 2.98 12.26
N ARG A 255 31.27 4.00 12.42
CA ARG A 255 32.65 3.99 11.93
C ARG A 255 33.56 3.34 12.98
N PHE A 256 34.45 2.45 12.55
CA PHE A 256 35.50 1.89 13.40
C PHE A 256 36.83 1.77 12.64
N ILE A 257 37.92 1.53 13.39
CA ILE A 257 39.28 1.48 12.84
C ILE A 257 39.88 0.11 13.12
N VAL A 258 40.32 -0.54 12.04
CA VAL A 258 41.17 -1.74 12.09
C VAL A 258 42.62 -1.28 12.23
N LYS A 259 43.32 -1.77 13.26
CA LYS A 259 44.70 -1.41 13.57
C LYS A 259 45.66 -2.52 13.17
#